data_AF-A0A9P9T9K4-F1
#
_entry.id   AF-A0A9P9T9K4-F1
#
_cell.length_a   1.000
_cell.length_b   1.000
_cell.length_c   1.000
_cell.angle_alpha   90.00
_cell.angle_beta   90.00
_cell.angle_gamma   90.00
#
_symmetry.space_group_name_H-M   'P 1'
#
loop_
_entity.id
_entity.type
_entity.pdbx_description
1 polymer ?
#
loop_
_entity_poly.entity_id
_entity_poly.type
_entity_poly.pdbx_seq_one_letter_code
_entity_poly.pdbx_strand_id
1 'polypeptide(L)'
;MSTRYFVSKRMIKSYSRLIPEDLHVVADSCRCFCGGQGCLPTHLLWRCPHSDSSYQSGGINHCFGVDMTRKIKILRKWLSCWSMSKKTQNFIYDEIVRLQLFDRLGMAPTCCAQNGYVCPENMESGLMPKDEKARLREGDSELSKQLQILLHEFRRGKSKFSGCFDDFWLAWWQVVDEILPPLLPLEACRRRPTGQLNHYTKIEF
;
A
#
# COMPACT_ATOMS: atom_id res chain seq x y z
N MET A 1 -3.68 -9.24 -28.89
CA MET A 1 -3.55 -10.47 -28.08
C MET A 1 -3.33 -10.08 -26.63
N SER A 2 -4.30 -10.34 -25.74
CA SER A 2 -4.21 -9.97 -24.32
C SER A 2 -3.48 -11.07 -23.54
N THR A 3 -2.24 -10.83 -23.14
CA THR A 3 -1.46 -11.73 -22.28
C THR A 3 -2.17 -11.88 -20.93
N ARG A 4 -2.83 -13.02 -20.69
CA ARG A 4 -3.46 -13.32 -19.40
C ARG A 4 -2.36 -13.61 -18.38
N TYR A 5 -1.96 -12.60 -17.62
CA TYR A 5 -1.05 -12.77 -16.49
C TYR A 5 -1.78 -13.49 -15.35
N PHE A 6 -1.55 -14.79 -15.23
CA PHE A 6 -1.98 -15.57 -14.06
C PHE A 6 -1.08 -15.23 -12.88
N VAL A 7 -1.62 -14.55 -11.86
CA VAL A 7 -1.01 -14.61 -10.52
C VAL A 7 -1.14 -16.05 -10.06
N SER A 8 -0.03 -16.79 -10.11
CA SER A 8 -0.03 -18.23 -9.85
C SER A 8 -0.50 -18.47 -8.41
N LYS A 9 -1.27 -19.54 -8.18
CA LYS A 9 -1.56 -20.01 -6.81
C LYS A 9 -0.26 -20.18 -6.00
N ARG A 10 0.88 -20.42 -6.68
CA ARG A 10 2.21 -20.56 -6.09
C ARG A 10 2.72 -19.26 -5.45
N MET A 11 2.48 -18.09 -6.05
CA MET A 11 2.91 -16.80 -5.49
C MET A 11 2.12 -16.47 -4.21
N ILE A 12 0.80 -16.60 -4.25
CA ILE A 12 -0.06 -16.44 -3.06
C ILE A 12 0.32 -17.48 -2.00
N LYS A 13 0.58 -18.73 -2.41
CA LYS A 13 1.07 -19.79 -1.51
C LYS A 13 2.46 -19.52 -0.92
N SER A 14 3.32 -18.81 -1.64
CA SER A 14 4.66 -18.48 -1.16
C SER A 14 4.60 -17.47 -0.03
N TYR A 15 3.79 -16.42 -0.19
CA TYR A 15 3.51 -15.47 0.89
C TYR A 15 2.70 -16.10 2.02
N SER A 16 1.80 -17.03 1.72
CA SER A 16 1.01 -17.74 2.73
C SER A 16 1.83 -18.67 3.63
N ARG A 17 2.99 -19.12 3.16
CA ARG A 17 3.93 -19.87 4.00
C ARG A 17 4.68 -18.97 4.98
N LEU A 18 4.76 -17.68 4.68
CA LEU A 18 5.53 -16.72 5.49
C LEU A 18 4.69 -16.11 6.61
N ILE A 19 3.37 -16.06 6.46
CA ILE A 19 2.48 -15.34 7.38
C ILE A 19 1.30 -16.24 7.72
N PRO A 20 1.22 -16.76 8.96
CA PRO A 20 0.05 -17.45 9.51
C PRO A 20 -1.27 -16.68 9.30
N GLU A 21 -2.38 -17.42 9.16
CA GLU A 21 -3.69 -16.86 8.83
C GLU A 21 -4.15 -15.79 9.83
N ASP A 22 -3.95 -16.07 11.12
CA ASP A 22 -4.27 -15.19 12.24
C ASP A 22 -3.46 -13.89 12.23
N LEU A 23 -2.26 -13.90 11.65
CA LEU A 23 -1.39 -12.73 11.60
C LEU A 23 -1.75 -11.74 10.49
N HIS A 24 -2.61 -12.08 9.53
CA HIS A 24 -2.96 -11.15 8.44
C HIS A 24 -3.71 -9.89 8.89
N VAL A 25 -4.34 -9.94 10.05
CA VAL A 25 -5.06 -8.81 10.66
C VAL A 25 -4.32 -8.18 11.83
N VAL A 26 -3.20 -8.79 12.24
CA VAL A 26 -2.38 -8.27 13.34
C VAL A 26 -1.52 -7.16 12.78
N ALA A 27 -1.84 -5.93 13.18
CA ALA A 27 -1.01 -4.79 12.91
C ALA A 27 0.26 -4.85 13.76
N ASP A 28 1.39 -4.41 13.19
CA ASP A 28 2.59 -4.18 13.99
C ASP A 28 2.38 -3.01 14.98
N SER A 29 3.32 -2.82 15.91
CA SER A 29 3.27 -1.68 16.85
C SER A 29 3.76 -0.36 16.22
N CYS A 30 3.81 -0.26 14.89
CA CYS A 30 4.34 0.91 14.22
C CYS A 30 3.38 2.10 14.32
N ARG A 31 3.91 3.26 14.72
CA ARG A 31 3.17 4.53 14.77
C ARG A 31 3.29 5.30 13.44
N CYS A 32 3.01 4.68 12.30
CA CYS A 32 2.90 5.39 11.01
C CYS A 32 1.46 5.78 10.72
N PHE A 33 1.25 6.78 9.86
CA PHE A 33 -0.08 7.08 9.31
C PHE A 33 -0.52 6.12 8.19
N CYS A 34 0.39 5.24 7.78
CA CYS A 34 0.18 4.25 6.72
C CYS A 34 -0.75 3.10 7.12
N GLY A 35 -1.16 3.02 8.39
CA GLY A 35 -2.17 2.09 8.90
C GLY A 35 -2.84 2.66 10.14
N GLY A 36 -4.07 2.24 10.42
CA GLY A 36 -4.86 2.77 11.54
C GLY A 36 -4.37 2.31 12.91
N GLN A 37 -3.79 1.12 12.97
CA GLN A 37 -3.28 0.49 14.20
C GLN A 37 -1.84 -0.03 14.03
N GLY A 38 -1.16 0.39 12.97
CA GLY A 38 0.12 -0.16 12.52
C GLY A 38 0.04 -0.72 11.10
N CYS A 39 1.17 -1.21 10.60
CA CYS A 39 1.25 -1.82 9.28
C CYS A 39 0.66 -3.23 9.29
N LEU A 40 -0.21 -3.53 8.32
CA LEU A 40 -0.68 -4.90 8.10
C LEU A 40 0.24 -5.64 7.11
N PRO A 41 0.33 -6.97 7.23
CA PRO A 41 0.92 -7.82 6.18
C PRO A 41 0.40 -7.55 4.78
N THR A 42 -0.90 -7.27 4.63
CA THR A 42 -1.51 -6.99 3.32
C THR A 42 -0.94 -5.74 2.65
N HIS A 43 -0.35 -4.81 3.42
CA HIS A 43 0.35 -3.65 2.85
C HIS A 43 1.57 -4.07 2.02
N LEU A 44 2.26 -5.14 2.40
CA LEU A 44 3.41 -5.68 1.65
C LEU A 44 2.97 -6.25 0.30
N LEU A 45 1.88 -7.04 0.31
CA LEU A 45 1.27 -7.57 -0.91
C LEU A 45 0.84 -6.44 -1.86
N TRP A 46 0.31 -5.36 -1.30
CA TRP A 46 -0.26 -4.26 -2.07
C TRP A 46 0.78 -3.32 -2.68
N ARG A 47 1.86 -3.03 -1.93
CA ARG A 47 2.94 -2.14 -2.37
C ARG A 47 3.92 -2.81 -3.34
N CYS A 48 4.04 -4.13 -3.35
CA CYS A 48 4.98 -4.83 -4.22
C CYS A 48 4.33 -6.08 -4.82
N PRO A 49 3.82 -6.03 -6.07
CA PRO A 49 3.71 -7.26 -6.83
C PRO A 49 5.15 -7.72 -7.06
N HIS A 50 5.60 -8.74 -6.32
CA HIS A 50 6.89 -9.37 -6.54
C HIS A 50 7.04 -9.62 -8.04
N SER A 51 7.97 -8.90 -8.66
CA SER A 51 8.55 -9.30 -9.92
C SER A 51 9.14 -10.69 -9.67
N ASP A 52 8.49 -11.75 -10.16
CA ASP A 52 9.19 -13.01 -10.37
C ASP A 52 10.50 -12.65 -11.09
N SER A 53 11.62 -12.91 -10.42
CA SER A 53 12.97 -12.53 -10.82
C SER A 53 13.41 -13.18 -12.13
N SER A 54 12.56 -13.99 -12.76
CA SER A 54 12.79 -14.56 -14.09
C SER A 54 12.54 -13.61 -15.26
N TYR A 55 11.98 -12.41 -15.02
CA TYR A 55 11.77 -11.38 -16.06
C TYR A 55 12.74 -10.19 -15.95
N GLN A 56 13.99 -10.43 -15.51
CA GLN A 56 15.02 -9.39 -15.42
C GLN A 56 15.52 -8.85 -16.77
N SER A 57 15.10 -9.40 -17.91
CA SER A 57 15.67 -9.02 -19.20
C SER A 57 15.00 -7.84 -19.91
N GLY A 58 14.08 -7.10 -19.28
CA GLY A 58 13.42 -5.99 -19.97
C GLY A 58 12.64 -5.01 -19.10
N GLY A 59 13.34 -4.06 -18.49
CA GLY A 59 12.79 -2.74 -18.20
C GLY A 59 12.14 -2.52 -16.82
N ILE A 60 12.52 -1.40 -16.21
CA ILE A 60 12.17 -0.85 -14.88
C ILE A 60 10.65 -0.49 -14.74
N ASN A 61 9.81 -0.82 -15.73
CA ASN A 61 8.50 -0.17 -15.91
C ASN A 61 7.28 -0.96 -15.38
N HIS A 62 7.45 -2.13 -14.76
CA HIS A 62 6.30 -2.98 -14.39
C HIS A 62 5.59 -2.63 -13.08
N CYS A 63 6.13 -1.70 -12.29
CA CYS A 63 5.47 -1.19 -11.09
C CYS A 63 4.34 -0.19 -11.38
N PHE A 64 4.28 0.34 -12.60
CA PHE A 64 3.47 1.50 -12.94
C PHE A 64 2.11 1.06 -13.45
N GLY A 65 1.07 1.74 -12.98
CA GLY A 65 -0.25 1.64 -13.60
C GLY A 65 -0.82 0.23 -13.62
N VAL A 66 -0.57 -0.58 -12.60
CA VAL A 66 -1.36 -1.81 -12.42
C VAL A 66 -2.81 -1.35 -12.27
N ASP A 67 -3.56 -1.48 -13.36
CA ASP A 67 -5.00 -1.31 -13.46
C ASP A 67 -5.63 -1.69 -12.12
N MET A 68 -6.35 -0.76 -11.50
CA MET A 68 -6.96 -0.99 -10.19
C MET A 68 -7.84 -2.23 -10.19
N THR A 69 -8.47 -2.55 -11.33
CA THR A 69 -9.20 -3.80 -11.55
C THR A 69 -8.32 -5.03 -11.31
N ARG A 70 -7.06 -5.01 -11.78
CA ARG A 70 -6.08 -6.07 -11.55
C ARG A 70 -5.66 -6.15 -10.09
N LYS A 71 -5.36 -5.02 -9.43
CA LYS A 71 -5.02 -5.02 -7.99
C LYS A 71 -6.16 -5.58 -7.14
N ILE A 72 -7.40 -5.19 -7.44
CA ILE A 72 -8.61 -5.70 -6.77
C ILE A 72 -8.75 -7.20 -6.97
N LYS A 73 -8.58 -7.70 -8.21
CA LYS A 73 -8.62 -9.15 -8.49
C LYS A 73 -7.60 -9.93 -7.66
N ILE A 74 -6.39 -9.39 -7.49
CA ILE A 74 -5.34 -10.01 -6.67
C ILE A 74 -5.74 -10.01 -5.20
N LEU A 75 -6.21 -8.87 -4.68
CA LEU A 75 -6.65 -8.75 -3.29
C LEU A 75 -7.84 -9.67 -3.00
N ARG A 76 -8.85 -9.73 -3.87
CA ARG A 76 -9.99 -10.66 -3.73
C ARG A 76 -9.54 -12.10 -3.70
N LYS A 77 -8.63 -12.48 -4.61
CA LYS A 77 -8.05 -13.82 -4.63
C LYS A 77 -7.32 -14.12 -3.32
N TRP A 78 -6.51 -13.18 -2.84
CA TRP A 78 -5.85 -13.28 -1.55
C TRP A 78 -6.85 -13.51 -0.41
N LEU A 79 -7.81 -12.61 -0.23
CA LEU A 79 -8.85 -12.69 0.80
C LEU A 79 -9.63 -14.01 0.75
N SER A 80 -9.92 -14.51 -0.46
CA SER A 80 -10.63 -15.78 -0.67
C SER A 80 -9.78 -17.01 -0.32
N CYS A 81 -8.46 -16.97 -0.55
CA CYS A 81 -7.57 -18.10 -0.23
C CYS A 81 -7.46 -18.36 1.27
N TRP A 82 -7.78 -17.36 2.09
CA TRP A 82 -7.71 -17.40 3.54
C TRP A 82 -9.07 -17.47 4.21
N SER A 83 -10.16 -17.69 3.44
CA SER A 83 -11.52 -17.81 3.99
C SER A 83 -11.91 -16.69 4.97
N MET A 84 -11.37 -15.49 4.77
CA MET A 84 -11.50 -14.42 5.75
C MET A 84 -12.96 -13.98 5.90
N SER A 85 -13.38 -13.74 7.15
CA SER A 85 -14.72 -13.23 7.45
C SER A 85 -15.01 -11.92 6.71
N LYS A 86 -16.28 -11.60 6.44
CA LYS A 86 -16.66 -10.34 5.78
C LYS A 86 -16.18 -9.12 6.56
N LYS A 87 -16.19 -9.18 7.90
CA LYS A 87 -15.67 -8.14 8.79
C LYS A 87 -14.17 -7.94 8.56
N THR A 88 -13.39 -9.02 8.52
CA THR A 88 -11.95 -9.00 8.24
C THR A 88 -11.65 -8.44 6.86
N GLN A 89 -12.38 -8.88 5.83
CA GLN A 89 -12.23 -8.34 4.48
C GLN A 89 -12.49 -6.84 4.45
N ASN A 90 -13.57 -6.37 5.08
CA ASN A 90 -13.90 -4.95 5.15
C ASN A 90 -12.81 -4.14 5.84
N PHE A 91 -12.23 -4.66 6.93
CA PHE A 91 -11.10 -4.04 7.61
C PHE A 91 -9.88 -3.92 6.69
N ILE A 92 -9.48 -5.01 6.01
CA ILE A 92 -8.36 -4.99 5.08
C ILE A 92 -8.60 -4.00 3.93
N TYR A 93 -9.81 -3.94 3.39
CA TYR A 93 -10.15 -2.94 2.38
C TYR A 93 -9.95 -1.51 2.89
N ASP A 94 -10.47 -1.19 4.08
CA ASP A 94 -10.32 0.15 4.66
C ASP A 94 -8.83 0.51 4.87
N GLU A 95 -8.00 -0.44 5.30
CA GLU A 95 -6.54 -0.23 5.45
C GLU A 95 -5.84 -0.07 4.10
N ILE A 96 -6.26 -0.78 3.05
CA ILE A 96 -5.71 -0.61 1.70
C ILE A 96 -6.08 0.76 1.11
N VAL A 97 -7.30 1.24 1.35
CA VAL A 97 -7.67 2.62 0.97
C VAL A 97 -6.78 3.61 1.70
N ARG A 98 -6.62 3.48 3.02
CA ARG A 98 -5.72 4.34 3.80
C ARG A 98 -4.33 4.35 3.20
N LEU A 99 -3.77 3.18 2.91
CA LEU A 99 -2.42 3.05 2.35
C LEU A 99 -2.27 3.78 1.01
N GLN A 100 -3.24 3.63 0.11
CA GLN A 100 -3.21 4.29 -1.20
C GLN A 100 -3.38 5.79 -1.10
N LEU A 101 -4.32 6.27 -0.27
CA LEU A 101 -4.50 7.70 -0.04
C LEU A 101 -3.26 8.31 0.60
N PHE A 102 -2.68 7.63 1.59
CA PHE A 102 -1.41 8.01 2.22
C PHE A 102 -0.30 8.17 1.17
N ASP A 103 -0.16 7.18 0.27
CA ASP A 103 0.86 7.24 -0.79
C ASP A 103 0.58 8.41 -1.75
N ARG A 104 -0.68 8.66 -2.13
CA ARG A 104 -1.07 9.74 -3.07
C ARG A 104 -1.00 11.14 -2.50
N LEU A 105 -1.18 11.29 -1.19
CA LEU A 105 -0.96 12.55 -0.49
C LEU A 105 0.53 12.88 -0.35
N GLY A 106 1.44 12.04 -0.86
CA GLY A 106 2.88 12.25 -0.77
C GLY A 106 3.42 12.10 0.66
N MET A 107 2.65 11.49 1.57
CA MET A 107 3.04 11.38 2.97
C MET A 107 4.27 10.48 3.14
N ALA A 108 5.20 10.92 3.99
CA ALA A 108 6.44 10.20 4.22
C ALA A 108 6.19 9.01 5.16
N PRO A 109 6.51 7.76 4.77
CA PRO A 109 6.37 6.65 5.69
C PRO A 109 7.35 6.84 6.86
N THR A 110 6.84 7.00 8.07
CA THR A 110 7.68 6.96 9.27
C THR A 110 7.82 5.53 9.83
N CYS A 111 7.43 4.52 9.04
CA CYS A 111 7.45 3.10 9.44
C CYS A 111 8.77 2.41 9.15
N CYS A 112 9.04 1.33 9.89
CA CYS A 112 10.25 0.51 9.79
C CYS A 112 10.35 -0.26 8.46
N ALA A 113 9.25 -0.40 7.71
CA ALA A 113 9.19 -1.19 6.47
C ALA A 113 9.73 -0.45 5.22
N GLN A 114 10.30 0.75 5.39
CA GLN A 114 10.85 1.52 4.27
C GLN A 114 12.10 0.87 3.66
N ASN A 115 12.86 0.10 4.47
CA ASN A 115 13.94 -0.75 3.98
C ASN A 115 13.41 -2.17 3.82
N GLY A 116 12.78 -2.42 2.66
CA GLY A 116 12.22 -3.72 2.30
C GLY A 116 13.24 -4.81 2.61
N TYR A 117 12.88 -5.72 3.52
CA TYR A 117 13.81 -6.71 4.07
C TYR A 117 15.09 -6.05 4.61
N VAL A 118 15.08 -5.67 5.88
CA VAL A 118 16.33 -5.43 6.60
C VAL A 118 17.14 -6.72 6.47
N CYS A 119 18.16 -6.73 5.62
CA CYS A 119 19.23 -7.72 5.73
C CYS A 119 19.67 -7.68 7.20
N PRO A 120 19.65 -8.82 7.91
CA PRO A 120 20.04 -8.88 9.33
C PRO A 120 21.37 -8.17 9.63
N GLU A 121 22.24 -8.11 8.63
CA GLU A 121 23.58 -7.51 8.66
C GLU A 121 23.60 -5.97 8.77
N ASN A 122 22.49 -5.26 8.51
CA ASN A 122 22.42 -3.78 8.52
C ASN A 122 21.43 -3.21 9.54
N MET A 123 21.03 -3.99 10.55
CA MET A 123 20.03 -3.58 11.55
C MET A 123 20.42 -2.34 12.37
N GLU A 124 21.71 -2.05 12.55
CA GLU A 124 22.17 -0.96 13.43
C GLU A 124 22.21 0.42 12.77
N SER A 125 22.29 0.52 11.43
CA SER A 125 22.39 1.82 10.71
C SER A 125 21.06 2.35 10.14
N GLY A 126 19.96 1.58 10.20
CA GLY A 126 18.72 1.88 9.47
C GLY A 126 17.61 2.57 10.26
N LEU A 127 17.78 2.80 11.57
CA LEU A 127 16.75 3.41 12.39
C LEU A 127 16.81 4.92 12.26
N MET A 128 15.89 5.48 11.46
CA MET A 128 15.65 6.92 11.43
C MET A 128 15.51 7.46 12.88
N PRO A 129 16.31 8.48 13.25
CA PRO A 129 16.31 9.06 14.59
C PRO A 129 14.90 9.44 15.06
N LYS A 130 14.66 9.34 16.38
CA LYS A 130 13.33 9.58 16.96
C LYS A 130 12.85 11.02 16.72
N ASP A 131 13.76 11.96 16.74
CA ASP A 131 13.56 13.38 16.45
C ASP A 131 13.24 13.62 14.97
N GLU A 132 13.94 12.96 14.05
CA GLU A 132 13.61 13.04 12.61
C GLU A 132 12.20 12.49 12.34
N LYS A 133 11.84 11.34 12.95
CA LYS A 133 10.48 10.80 12.88
C LYS A 133 9.44 11.77 13.43
N ALA A 134 9.76 12.48 14.52
CA ALA A 134 8.85 13.47 15.10
C ALA A 134 8.65 14.66 14.16
N ARG A 135 9.74 15.18 13.58
CA ARG A 135 9.69 16.29 12.61
C ARG A 135 8.89 15.94 11.36
N LEU A 136 9.07 14.73 10.81
CA LEU A 136 8.27 14.28 9.67
C LEU A 136 6.77 14.18 10.03
N ARG A 137 6.44 13.66 11.21
CA ARG A 137 5.03 13.57 11.66
C ARG A 137 4.39 14.94 11.86
N GLU A 138 5.16 15.90 12.38
CA GLU A 138 4.68 17.27 12.54
C GLU A 138 4.46 17.94 11.18
N GLY A 139 5.40 17.76 10.24
CA GLY A 139 5.26 18.21 8.85
C GLY A 139 4.06 17.58 8.14
N ASP A 140 3.78 16.31 8.42
CA ASP A 140 2.65 15.57 7.85
C ASP A 140 1.32 15.79 8.61
N SER A 141 1.28 16.67 9.61
CA SER A 141 0.08 16.87 10.44
C SER A 141 -1.13 17.33 9.64
N GLU A 142 -0.94 18.23 8.68
CA GLU A 142 -2.02 18.71 7.82
C GLU A 142 -2.46 17.65 6.80
N LEU A 143 -1.49 16.97 6.16
CA LEU A 143 -1.79 15.84 5.27
C LEU A 143 -2.52 14.70 6.00
N SER A 144 -2.21 14.50 7.28
CA SER A 144 -2.90 13.53 8.13
C SER A 144 -4.38 13.90 8.33
N LYS A 145 -4.71 15.19 8.49
CA LYS A 145 -6.11 15.63 8.53
C LYS A 145 -6.81 15.38 7.20
N GLN A 146 -6.16 15.72 6.08
CA GLN A 146 -6.70 15.44 4.74
C GLN A 146 -6.95 13.94 4.54
N LEU A 147 -6.02 13.08 4.96
CA LEU A 147 -6.18 11.63 4.95
C LEU A 147 -7.42 11.20 5.76
N GLN A 148 -7.64 11.74 6.95
CA GLN A 148 -8.83 11.41 7.75
C GLN A 148 -10.13 11.86 7.08
N ILE A 149 -10.14 13.03 6.45
CA ILE A 149 -11.31 13.54 5.70
C ILE A 149 -11.63 12.59 4.54
N LEU A 150 -10.64 12.22 3.73
CA LEU A 150 -10.83 11.30 2.61
C LEU A 150 -11.30 9.91 3.08
N LEU A 151 -10.76 9.40 4.19
CA LEU A 151 -11.21 8.14 4.79
C LEU A 151 -12.64 8.22 5.34
N HIS A 152 -13.02 9.36 5.91
CA HIS A 152 -14.40 9.60 6.33
C HIS A 152 -15.35 9.57 5.12
N GLU A 153 -14.99 10.26 4.04
CA GLU A 153 -15.77 10.29 2.81
C GLU A 153 -15.88 8.92 2.15
N PHE A 154 -14.79 8.15 2.11
CA PHE A 154 -14.82 6.76 1.65
C PHE A 154 -15.83 5.92 2.44
N ARG A 155 -15.77 5.95 3.78
CA ARG A 155 -16.68 5.17 4.64
C ARG A 155 -18.13 5.62 4.46
N ARG A 156 -18.36 6.93 4.34
CA ARG A 156 -19.68 7.52 4.11
C ARG A 156 -20.25 7.06 2.77
N GLY A 157 -19.48 7.14 1.69
CA GLY A 157 -19.85 6.63 0.37
C GLY A 157 -20.17 5.13 0.40
N LYS A 158 -19.29 4.34 1.02
CA LYS A 158 -19.45 2.88 1.20
C LYS A 158 -20.76 2.52 1.91
N SER A 159 -21.13 3.26 2.95
CA SER A 159 -22.37 3.02 3.71
C SER A 159 -23.66 3.35 2.94
N LYS A 160 -23.58 4.28 1.99
CA LYS A 160 -24.74 4.73 1.18
C LYS A 160 -24.88 3.96 -0.12
N PHE A 161 -23.82 3.29 -0.56
CA PHE A 161 -23.81 2.54 -1.80
C PHE A 161 -24.58 1.23 -1.65
N SER A 162 -25.61 1.03 -2.48
CA SER A 162 -26.46 -0.16 -2.46
C SER A 162 -26.06 -1.24 -3.48
N GLY A 163 -25.11 -0.94 -4.37
CA GLY A 163 -24.64 -1.88 -5.39
C GLY A 163 -23.55 -2.84 -4.88
N CYS A 164 -22.84 -3.49 -5.82
CA CYS A 164 -21.76 -4.38 -5.44
C CYS A 164 -20.50 -3.59 -5.02
N PHE A 165 -19.73 -4.16 -4.09
CA PHE A 165 -18.56 -3.48 -3.54
C PHE A 165 -17.50 -3.14 -4.61
N ASP A 166 -17.38 -3.95 -5.66
CA ASP A 166 -16.42 -3.72 -6.74
C ASP A 166 -16.77 -2.46 -7.53
N ASP A 167 -18.05 -2.24 -7.83
CA ASP A 167 -18.52 -1.03 -8.54
C ASP A 167 -18.26 0.21 -7.69
N PHE A 168 -18.56 0.13 -6.39
CA PHE A 168 -18.24 1.21 -5.44
C PHE A 168 -16.75 1.51 -5.43
N TRP A 169 -15.92 0.48 -5.36
CA TRP A 169 -14.48 0.63 -5.25
C TRP A 169 -13.87 1.22 -6.52
N LEU A 170 -14.35 0.82 -7.71
CA LEU A 170 -13.94 1.43 -8.98
C LEU A 170 -14.35 2.90 -9.07
N ALA A 171 -15.61 3.22 -8.72
CA ALA A 171 -16.10 4.59 -8.69
C ALA A 171 -15.32 5.46 -7.69
N TRP A 172 -14.98 4.91 -6.51
CA TRP A 172 -14.17 5.60 -5.53
C TRP A 172 -12.80 5.99 -6.08
N TRP A 173 -12.11 5.10 -6.81
CA TRP A 173 -10.81 5.45 -7.38
C TRP A 173 -10.90 6.48 -8.49
N GLN A 174 -12.00 6.53 -9.24
CA GLN A 174 -12.23 7.64 -10.19
C GLN A 174 -12.30 8.98 -9.46
N VAL A 175 -13.05 9.06 -8.35
CA VAL A 175 -13.11 10.26 -7.51
C VAL A 175 -11.71 10.63 -6.99
N VAL A 176 -10.92 9.65 -6.54
CA VAL A 176 -9.56 9.90 -6.07
C VAL A 176 -8.63 10.36 -7.19
N ASP A 177 -8.76 9.83 -8.41
CA ASP A 177 -8.01 10.26 -9.60
C ASP A 177 -8.34 11.70 -10.02
N GLU A 178 -9.56 12.18 -9.73
CA GLU A 178 -9.98 13.56 -10.00
C GLU A 178 -9.43 14.57 -8.99
N ILE A 179 -9.32 14.19 -7.71
CA ILE A 179 -8.97 15.12 -6.62
C ILE A 179 -7.52 15.03 -6.16
N LEU A 180 -6.82 13.91 -6.42
CA LEU A 180 -5.41 13.72 -6.07
C LEU A 180 -4.58 13.43 -7.32
N PRO A 181 -3.35 13.98 -7.41
CA PRO A 181 -2.48 13.65 -8.52
C PRO A 181 -2.20 12.14 -8.57
N PRO A 182 -1.99 11.58 -9.77
CA PRO A 182 -1.54 10.20 -9.89
C PRO A 182 -0.17 10.06 -9.25
N LEU A 183 0.09 8.90 -8.63
CA LEU A 183 1.41 8.58 -8.11
C LEU A 183 2.44 8.65 -9.24
N LEU A 184 3.54 9.38 -8.99
CA LEU A 184 4.63 9.39 -9.91
C LEU A 184 5.23 7.97 -10.03
N PRO A 185 5.81 7.65 -11.19
CA PRO A 185 6.73 6.56 -11.41
C PRO A 185 7.46 5.97 -10.18
N LEU A 186 8.24 6.83 -9.53
CA LEU A 186 9.13 6.51 -8.42
C LEU A 186 8.37 6.32 -7.11
N GLU A 187 7.20 6.92 -6.97
CA GLU A 187 6.34 6.83 -5.80
C GLU A 187 5.53 5.53 -5.82
N ALA A 188 5.08 5.13 -7.02
CA ALA A 188 4.40 3.87 -7.28
C ALA A 188 5.33 2.66 -7.13
N CYS A 189 6.62 2.79 -7.45
CA CYS A 189 7.63 1.73 -7.34
C CYS A 189 8.65 2.05 -6.24
N ARG A 190 8.35 1.71 -4.98
CA ARG A 190 9.26 1.99 -3.85
C ARG A 190 10.54 1.13 -3.78
N ARG A 191 10.88 0.37 -4.83
CA ARG A 191 12.27 -0.12 -4.96
C ARG A 191 13.16 1.07 -5.33
N ARG A 192 13.48 1.92 -4.34
CA ARG A 192 14.58 2.87 -4.50
C ARG A 192 15.84 2.04 -4.70
N PRO A 193 16.63 2.29 -5.76
CA PRO A 193 18.01 1.81 -5.79
C PRO A 193 18.67 2.35 -4.52
N THR A 194 19.13 1.45 -3.65
CA THR A 194 19.93 1.80 -2.47
C THR A 194 21.16 2.57 -2.97
N GLY A 195 21.18 3.89 -2.79
CA GLY A 195 22.29 4.75 -3.24
C GLY A 195 21.92 6.15 -3.74
N GLN A 196 20.64 6.43 -4.06
CA GLN A 196 20.20 7.79 -4.39
C GLN A 196 19.41 8.41 -3.24
N LEU A 197 20.10 9.19 -2.41
CA LEU A 197 19.49 10.13 -1.46
C LEU A 197 18.82 11.24 -2.28
N ASN A 198 17.49 11.25 -2.33
CA ASN A 198 16.76 12.32 -3.00
C ASN A 198 16.72 13.58 -2.14
N HIS A 199 17.14 14.69 -2.74
CA HIS A 199 16.59 16.00 -2.45
C HIS A 199 15.07 15.94 -2.66
N TYR A 200 14.29 16.14 -1.60
CA TYR A 200 12.84 16.35 -1.74
C TYR A 200 12.64 17.71 -2.39
N THR A 201 12.27 17.74 -3.67
CA THR A 201 11.66 18.93 -4.26
C THR A 201 10.28 19.05 -3.62
N LYS A 202 10.14 20.01 -2.70
CA LYS A 202 8.83 20.40 -2.17
C LYS A 202 7.94 20.75 -3.36
N ILE A 203 6.86 20.01 -3.54
CA ILE A 203 5.78 20.45 -4.43
C ILE A 203 5.05 21.54 -3.64
N GLU A 204 5.30 22.80 -3.99
CA GLU A 204 4.53 23.92 -3.46
C GLU A 204 3.17 23.96 -4.19
N PHE A 205 2.10 23.89 -3.42
CA PHE A 205 0.72 24.07 -3.87
C PHE A 205 0.31 25.54 -3.69
#